data_AF-A0AAD7IBB0-F1
#
_entry.id   AF-A0AAD7IBB0-F1
#
_cell.length_a   1.000
_cell.length_b   1.000
_cell.length_c   1.000
_cell.angle_alpha   90.00
_cell.angle_beta   90.00
_cell.angle_gamma   90.00
#
_symmetry.space_group_name_H-M   'P 1'
#
loop_
_entity.id
_entity.type
_entity.pdbx_description
1 polymer ?
#
loop_
_entity_poly.entity_id
_entity_poly.type
_entity_poly.pdbx_seq_one_letter_code
_entity_poly.pdbx_strand_id
1 'polypeptide(L)'
;APNEFSGYLKQFWMSEKVVKMWSAVHRTGRNIFEACDTNMLVEAWHHVLKGKFLHGKRNRRVDHLLSTLLTEVLPYYALKQRRQAIGFEGPDIEVKKRQDIRQRS
;
A
#
# COMPACT_ATOMS: atom_id res chain seq x y z
N ALA A 1 -21.08 21.22 -11.94
CA ALA A 1 -19.77 21.24 -11.28
C ALA A 1 -19.09 22.57 -11.61
N PRO A 2 -18.35 23.20 -10.69
CA PRO A 2 -17.68 24.47 -10.99
C PRO A 2 -16.74 24.27 -12.18
N ASN A 3 -16.78 25.18 -13.15
CA ASN A 3 -16.00 25.10 -14.40
C ASN A 3 -14.49 24.97 -14.15
N GLU A 4 -14.02 25.48 -13.02
CA GLU A 4 -12.62 25.37 -12.58
C GLU A 4 -12.21 23.94 -12.21
N PHE A 5 -13.09 23.20 -11.52
CA PHE A 5 -12.81 21.83 -11.13
C PHE A 5 -12.77 20.90 -12.34
N SER A 6 -13.71 21.06 -13.28
CA SER A 6 -13.72 20.25 -14.51
C SER A 6 -12.54 20.58 -15.42
N GLY A 7 -12.11 21.85 -15.46
CA GLY A 7 -10.89 22.28 -16.15
C GLY A 7 -9.63 21.63 -15.55
N TYR A 8 -9.47 21.71 -14.23
CA TYR A 8 -8.38 21.05 -13.51
C TYR A 8 -8.34 19.54 -13.78
N LEU A 9 -9.48 18.87 -13.68
CA LEU A 9 -9.55 17.42 -13.88
C LEU A 9 -9.14 17.04 -15.31
N LYS A 10 -9.61 17.79 -16.32
CA LYS A 10 -9.23 17.57 -17.72
C LYS A 10 -7.74 17.77 -17.96
N GLN A 11 -7.17 18.84 -17.40
CA GLN A 11 -5.76 19.19 -17.62
C GLN A 11 -4.79 18.19 -16.98
N PHE A 12 -5.06 17.75 -15.75
CA PHE A 12 -4.10 16.98 -14.97
C PHE A 12 -4.41 15.48 -14.86
N TRP A 13 -5.68 15.09 -14.96
CA TRP A 13 -6.13 13.73 -14.62
C TRP A 13 -6.73 12.94 -15.79
N MET A 14 -7.22 13.62 -16.83
CA MET A 14 -7.93 12.98 -17.95
C MET A 14 -7.06 12.75 -19.21
N SER A 15 -5.76 13.04 -19.16
CA SER A 15 -4.87 12.65 -20.26
C SER A 15 -4.81 11.14 -20.39
N GLU A 16 -4.70 10.61 -21.61
CA GLU A 16 -4.73 9.17 -21.88
C GLU A 16 -3.69 8.40 -21.05
N LYS A 17 -2.49 8.97 -20.90
CA LYS A 17 -1.41 8.42 -20.07
C LYS A 17 -1.81 8.32 -18.60
N VAL A 18 -2.38 9.39 -18.03
CA VAL A 18 -2.75 9.44 -16.61
C VAL A 18 -3.96 8.54 -16.35
N VAL A 19 -4.97 8.57 -17.22
CA VAL A 19 -6.14 7.69 -17.13
C VAL A 19 -5.76 6.21 -17.15
N LYS A 20 -4.85 5.78 -18.04
CA LYS A 20 -4.35 4.40 -18.06
C LYS A 20 -3.64 4.00 -16.76
N MET A 21 -3.02 4.96 -16.07
CA MET A 21 -2.32 4.73 -14.81
C MET A 21 -3.30 4.49 -13.64
N TRP A 22 -4.31 5.36 -13.47
CA TRP A 22 -5.19 5.32 -12.29
C TRP A 22 -6.54 4.61 -12.52
N SER A 23 -7.09 4.58 -13.73
CA SER A 23 -8.41 4.00 -14.00
C SER A 23 -8.42 2.47 -13.85
N ALA A 24 -9.43 1.94 -13.16
CA ALA A 24 -9.58 0.51 -12.92
C ALA A 24 -9.77 -0.30 -14.22
N VAL A 25 -10.43 0.28 -15.24
CA VAL A 25 -10.72 -0.40 -16.51
C VAL A 25 -9.44 -0.72 -17.30
N HIS A 26 -8.37 0.07 -17.10
CA HIS A 26 -7.07 -0.14 -17.75
C HIS A 26 -6.10 -0.99 -16.91
N ARG A 27 -6.55 -1.57 -15.79
CA ARG A 27 -5.73 -2.45 -14.93
C ARG A 27 -5.82 -3.91 -15.37
N THR A 28 -5.55 -4.19 -16.65
CA THR A 28 -5.51 -5.56 -17.19
C THR A 28 -4.07 -6.05 -17.30
N GLY A 29 -3.82 -7.30 -16.90
CA GLY A 29 -2.51 -7.96 -17.10
C GLY A 29 -1.33 -7.43 -16.28
N ARG A 30 -1.56 -6.54 -15.30
CA ARG A 30 -0.48 -5.97 -14.48
C ARG A 30 0.19 -7.03 -13.61
N ASN A 31 1.52 -7.04 -13.62
CA ASN A 31 2.29 -7.84 -12.67
C ASN A 31 2.20 -7.20 -11.27
N ILE A 32 2.61 -7.94 -10.22
CA ILE A 32 2.42 -7.49 -8.83
C ILE A 32 3.14 -6.17 -8.52
N PHE A 33 4.23 -5.86 -9.22
CA PHE A 33 4.98 -4.61 -9.08
C PHE A 33 4.25 -3.44 -9.75
N GLU A 34 3.58 -3.67 -10.89
CA GLU A 34 2.74 -2.66 -11.57
C GLU A 34 1.39 -2.42 -10.84
N ALA A 35 0.98 -3.35 -9.98
CA ALA A 35 -0.11 -3.13 -9.03
C ALA A 35 0.31 -2.24 -7.85
N CYS A 36 1.61 -2.21 -7.51
CA CYS A 36 2.20 -1.33 -6.50
C CYS A 36 2.34 0.13 -6.95
N ASP A 37 2.25 0.42 -8.25
CA ASP A 37 2.37 1.79 -8.83
C ASP A 37 1.19 2.73 -8.48
N THR A 38 0.34 2.33 -7.52
CA THR A 38 -0.71 3.19 -6.99
C THR A 38 -0.43 3.51 -5.53
N ASN A 39 -0.84 4.70 -5.08
CA ASN A 39 -0.75 5.10 -3.68
C ASN A 39 -1.45 4.14 -2.70
N MET A 40 -2.24 3.18 -3.18
CA MET A 40 -3.01 2.24 -2.37
C MET A 40 -2.17 1.50 -1.31
N LEU A 41 -0.95 1.06 -1.64
CA LEU A 41 -0.11 0.34 -0.67
C LEU A 41 0.44 1.29 0.40
N VAL A 42 0.88 2.46 -0.01
CA VAL A 42 1.35 3.51 0.90
C VAL A 42 0.19 3.95 1.80
N GLU A 43 -0.99 4.18 1.25
CA GLU A 43 -2.20 4.54 1.99
C GLU A 43 -2.62 3.45 2.97
N ALA A 44 -2.65 2.19 2.55
CA ALA A 44 -2.95 1.04 3.41
C ALA A 44 -1.94 0.94 4.56
N TRP A 45 -0.64 1.11 4.29
CA TRP A 45 0.36 1.13 5.34
C TRP A 45 0.21 2.35 6.26
N HIS A 46 -0.10 3.54 5.73
CA HIS A 46 -0.40 4.73 6.53
C HIS A 46 -1.62 4.50 7.44
N HIS A 47 -2.64 3.76 6.99
CA HIS A 47 -3.77 3.37 7.84
C HIS A 47 -3.33 2.51 9.02
N VAL A 48 -2.48 1.51 8.77
CA VAL A 48 -1.90 0.68 9.84
C VAL A 48 -1.04 1.51 10.78
N LEU A 49 -0.15 2.35 10.25
CA LEU A 49 0.70 3.25 11.03
C LEU A 49 -0.14 4.12 11.97
N LYS A 50 -1.15 4.80 11.42
CA LYS A 50 -2.04 5.66 12.20
C LYS A 50 -2.82 4.89 13.25
N GLY A 51 -3.42 3.76 12.89
CA GLY A 51 -4.30 3.00 13.79
C GLY A 51 -3.54 2.25 14.87
N LYS A 52 -2.54 1.45 14.47
CA LYS A 52 -1.86 0.49 15.33
C LYS A 52 -0.73 1.10 16.15
N PHE A 53 0.08 1.96 15.54
CA PHE A 53 1.33 2.43 16.15
C PHE A 53 1.18 3.87 16.70
N LEU A 54 0.47 4.74 15.98
CA LEU A 54 0.21 6.11 16.43
C LEU A 54 -1.09 6.26 17.24
N HIS A 55 -1.80 5.15 17.50
CA HIS A 55 -3.01 5.11 18.34
C HIS A 55 -4.10 6.10 17.89
N GLY A 56 -4.27 6.28 16.58
CA GLY A 56 -5.24 7.18 15.96
C GLY A 56 -4.81 8.65 15.90
N LYS A 57 -3.66 9.04 16.48
CA LYS A 57 -3.20 10.45 16.47
C LYS A 57 -2.55 10.80 15.13
N ARG A 58 -3.08 11.84 14.47
CA ARG A 58 -2.64 12.27 13.13
C ARG A 58 -1.41 13.18 13.12
N ASN A 59 -1.28 14.08 14.11
CA ASN A 59 -0.17 15.04 14.18
C ASN A 59 0.80 14.65 15.29
N ARG A 60 1.95 14.13 14.89
CA ARG A 60 3.11 13.90 15.77
C ARG A 60 4.31 14.60 15.15
N ARG A 61 5.21 15.09 16.01
CA ARG A 61 6.49 15.60 15.54
C ARG A 61 7.28 14.50 14.84
N VAL A 62 8.12 14.88 13.89
CA VAL A 62 8.91 13.94 13.08
C VAL A 62 9.82 13.06 13.95
N ASP A 63 10.39 13.60 15.04
CA ASP A 63 11.21 12.84 15.99
C ASP A 63 10.45 11.68 16.64
N HIS A 64 9.20 11.91 17.06
CA HIS A 64 8.35 10.86 17.62
C HIS A 64 7.99 9.80 16.58
N LEU A 65 7.70 10.22 15.34
CA LEU A 65 7.46 9.28 14.24
C LEU A 65 8.68 8.39 13.98
N LEU A 66 9.88 8.98 13.90
CA LEU A 66 11.13 8.24 13.71
C LEU A 66 11.37 7.25 14.85
N SER A 67 11.15 7.69 16.10
CA SER A 67 11.24 6.81 17.27
C SER A 67 10.30 5.61 17.12
N THR A 68 9.00 5.84 16.88
CA THR A 68 8.02 4.76 16.74
C THR A 68 8.36 3.82 15.58
N LEU A 69 8.83 4.34 14.44
CA LEU A 69 9.25 3.50 13.32
C LEU A 69 10.40 2.55 13.71
N LEU A 70 11.40 3.08 14.42
CA LEU A 70 12.59 2.31 14.80
C LEU A 70 12.33 1.35 15.97
N THR A 71 11.63 1.80 17.01
CA THR A 71 11.50 1.07 18.27
C THR A 71 10.28 0.15 18.33
N GLU A 72 9.24 0.42 17.54
CA GLU A 72 7.98 -0.33 17.58
C GLU A 72 7.70 -1.05 16.26
N VAL A 73 7.77 -0.33 15.14
CA VAL A 73 7.37 -0.86 13.83
C VAL A 73 8.36 -1.91 13.32
N LEU A 74 9.66 -1.61 13.31
CA LEU A 74 10.67 -2.57 12.84
C LEU A 74 10.67 -3.89 13.64
N PRO A 75 10.69 -3.89 14.98
CA PRO A 75 10.63 -5.12 15.76
C PRO A 75 9.33 -5.89 15.53
N TYR A 76 8.20 -5.19 15.39
CA TYR A 76 6.91 -5.82 15.10
C TYR A 76 6.95 -6.63 13.80
N TYR A 77 7.43 -6.02 12.71
CA TYR A 77 7.49 -6.72 11.41
C TYR A 77 8.56 -7.81 11.37
N ALA A 78 9.70 -7.63 12.06
CA ALA A 78 10.70 -8.67 12.20
C ALA A 78 10.15 -9.90 12.94
N LEU A 79 9.39 -9.68 14.02
CA LEU A 79 8.73 -10.76 14.75
C LEU A 79 7.65 -11.42 13.90
N LYS A 80 6.83 -10.64 13.20
CA LYS A 80 5.79 -11.12 12.28
C LYS A 80 6.40 -12.04 11.21
N GLN A 81 7.48 -11.61 10.57
CA GLN A 81 8.19 -12.39 9.56
C GLN A 81 8.74 -13.71 10.13
N ARG A 82 9.31 -13.69 11.34
CA ARG A 82 9.77 -14.92 12.01
C ARG A 82 8.61 -15.88 12.28
N ARG A 83 7.47 -15.37 12.76
CA ARG A 83 6.25 -16.17 13.03
C ARG A 83 5.68 -16.79 11.75
N GLN A 84 5.71 -16.06 10.65
CA GLN A 84 5.33 -16.58 9.34
C GLN A 84 6.29 -17.69 8.86
N ALA A 85 7.60 -17.50 9.05
CA ALA A 85 8.60 -18.49 8.65
C ALA A 85 8.46 -19.84 9.39
N ILE A 86 8.03 -19.82 10.65
CA ILE A 86 7.76 -21.03 11.45
C ILE A 86 6.32 -21.56 11.31
N GLY A 87 5.50 -20.95 10.46
CA GLY A 87 4.12 -21.39 10.19
C GLY A 87 3.06 -20.99 11.23
N PHE A 88 3.40 -20.13 12.20
CA PHE A 88 2.47 -19.65 13.23
C PHE A 88 1.51 -18.57 12.71
N GLU A 89 1.92 -17.86 11.66
CA GLU A 89 1.09 -16.90 10.93
C GLU A 89 1.01 -17.32 9.46
N GLY A 90 -0.18 -17.20 8.87
CA GLY A 90 -0.39 -17.56 7.47
C GLY A 90 0.50 -16.75 6.51
N PRO A 91 0.79 -17.31 5.31
CA PRO A 91 1.61 -16.63 4.32
C PRO A 91 0.98 -15.29 3.94
N ASP A 92 1.83 -14.30 3.67
CA ASP A 92 1.35 -13.00 3.19
C ASP A 92 0.56 -13.18 1.90
N ILE A 93 -0.36 -12.26 1.60
CA ILE A 93 -1.28 -12.37 0.44
C ILE A 93 -0.47 -12.54 -0.85
N GLU A 94 0.68 -11.88 -0.93
CA GLU A 94 1.64 -12.03 -2.02
C GLU A 94 2.24 -13.45 -2.10
N VAL A 95 2.73 -13.97 -0.98
CA VAL A 95 3.35 -15.31 -0.90
C VAL A 95 2.34 -16.39 -1.25
N LYS A 96 1.10 -16.27 -0.76
CA LYS A 96 -0.01 -17.16 -1.09
C LYS A 96 -0.32 -17.14 -2.59
N LYS A 97 -0.43 -15.96 -3.20
CA LYS A 97 -0.64 -15.84 -4.65
C LYS A 97 0.52 -16.43 -5.47
N ARG A 98 1.78 -16.25 -5.04
CA ARG A 98 2.94 -16.86 -5.70
C ARG A 98 2.89 -18.38 -5.64
N GLN A 99 2.46 -18.95 -4.52
CA GLN A 99 2.26 -20.39 -4.36
C GLN A 99 1.13 -20.89 -5.26
N ASP A 100 0.00 -20.17 -5.33
CA ASP A 100 -1.13 -20.50 -6.20
C ASP A 100 -0.75 -20.50 -7.69
N ILE A 101 0.07 -19.54 -8.13
CA ILE A 101 0.56 -19.48 -9.53
C ILE A 101 1.49 -20.67 -9.82
N ARG A 102 2.38 -21.02 -8.89
CA ARG A 102 3.29 -22.17 -9.04
C ARG A 102 2.57 -23.52 -9.04
N GLN A 103 1.43 -23.65 -8.36
CA GLN A 103 0.62 -24.88 -8.33
C GLN A 103 -0.27 -25.03 -9.57
N ARG A 104 -0.47 -23.97 -10.35
CA ARG A 104 -1.30 -23.95 -11.57
C ARG A 104 -0.49 -24.06 -12.87
N SER A 105 0.84 -24.08 -12.77
CA SER A 105 1.77 -24.35 -13.88
C SER A 105 2.18 -25.81 -13.84
#